data_AF-A0AAP8MUP9-F1
#
_entry.id   AF-A0AAP8MUP9-F1
#
_cell.length_a   1.000
_cell.length_b   1.000
_cell.length_c   1.000
_cell.angle_alpha   90.00
_cell.angle_beta   90.00
_cell.angle_gamma   90.00
#
_symmetry.space_group_name_H-M   'P 1'
#
loop_
_entity.id
_entity.type
_entity.pdbx_description
1 polymer ?
#
loop_
_entity_poly.entity_id
_entity_poly.type
_entity_poly.pdbx_seq_one_letter_code
_entity_poly.pdbx_strand_id
1 'polypeptide(L)' 'MSDSKKFTVRTIEKRNGWCAEIVRQVTSRRTTVSKREMGFETEAQAQAWGEKELEGFVKTQVERNKRKAADRKSED' A
#
# COMPACT_ATOMS: atom_id res chain seq x y z
N MET A 1 -8.54 18.83 4.48
CA MET A 1 -7.97 17.76 5.32
C MET A 1 -7.79 16.53 4.44
N SER A 2 -6.61 16.33 3.88
CA SER A 2 -6.37 15.18 2.99
C SER A 2 -5.81 14.03 3.81
N ASP A 3 -6.70 13.29 4.47
CA ASP A 3 -6.43 11.94 4.98
C ASP A 3 -6.30 10.92 3.82
N SER A 4 -5.82 11.36 2.66
CA SER A 4 -5.61 10.51 1.50
C SER A 4 -4.37 9.66 1.76
N LYS A 5 -4.55 8.60 2.55
CA LYS A 5 -3.60 7.51 2.68
C LYS A 5 -3.33 6.98 1.28
N LYS A 6 -2.13 7.27 0.76
CA LYS A 6 -1.66 6.88 -0.57
C LYS A 6 -1.74 5.36 -0.81
N PHE A 7 -1.82 4.60 0.27
CA PHE A 7 -2.01 3.17 0.26
C PHE A 7 -3.09 2.76 1.26
N THR A 8 -3.85 1.74 0.92
CA THR A 8 -4.91 1.14 1.74
C THR A 8 -4.81 -0.37 1.66
N VAL A 9 -5.05 -1.07 2.76
CA VAL A 9 -5.21 -2.53 2.79
C VAL A 9 -6.68 -2.84 2.56
N ARG A 10 -6.97 -3.76 1.63
CA ARG A 10 -8.31 -4.29 1.37
C ARG A 10 -8.29 -5.79 1.58
N THR A 11 -9.15 -6.28 2.47
CA THR A 11 -9.45 -7.70 2.63
C THR A 11 -10.61 -8.08 1.71
N ILE A 12 -10.55 -9.28 1.14
CA ILE A 12 -11.60 -9.83 0.28
C ILE A 12 -11.80 -11.29 0.66
N GLU A 13 -13.02 -11.64 1.03
CA GLU A 13 -13.42 -13.03 1.22
C GLU A 13 -13.46 -13.76 -0.13
N LYS A 14 -12.94 -14.99 -0.14
CA LYS A 14 -12.89 -15.90 -1.30
C LYS A 14 -13.45 -17.25 -0.88
N ARG A 15 -13.72 -18.09 -1.88
CA ARG A 15 -14.37 -19.41 -1.71
C ARG A 15 -13.75 -20.28 -0.61
N ASN A 16 -12.42 -20.22 -0.43
CA ASN A 16 -11.68 -21.06 0.51
C ASN A 16 -10.76 -20.23 1.43
N GLY A 17 -11.15 -19.01 1.80
CA GLY A 17 -10.37 -18.18 2.72
C GLY A 17 -10.33 -16.71 2.31
N TRP A 18 -9.32 -16.01 2.79
CA TRP A 18 -9.21 -14.56 2.68
C TRP A 18 -8.02 -14.15 1.82
N CYS A 19 -8.17 -13.00 1.19
CA CYS A 19 -7.17 -12.34 0.37
C CYS A 19 -6.92 -10.94 0.93
N ALA A 20 -5.67 -10.51 0.98
CA ALA A 20 -5.29 -9.14 1.32
C ALA A 20 -4.64 -8.47 0.11
N GLU A 21 -5.07 -7.25 -0.19
CA GLU A 21 -4.54 -6.43 -1.29
C GLU A 21 -4.08 -5.08 -0.76
N ILE A 22 -2.85 -4.69 -1.08
CA ILE A 22 -2.34 -3.34 -0.84
C ILE A 22 -2.65 -2.51 -2.07
N VAL A 23 -3.59 -1.58 -1.94
CA VAL A 23 -4.06 -0.72 -3.02
C VAL A 23 -3.38 0.64 -2.91
N ARG A 24 -2.72 1.08 -3.98
CA ARG A 24 -2.09 2.40 -4.08
C ARG A 24 -2.97 3.36 -4.87
N GLN A 25 -3.16 4.56 -4.35
CA GLN A 25 -3.71 5.67 -5.11
C GLN A 25 -2.63 6.26 -6.03
N VAL A 26 -2.82 6.11 -7.34
CA VAL A 26 -1.88 6.57 -8.37
C VAL A 26 -2.20 8.00 -8.77
N THR A 27 -3.49 8.31 -8.91
CA THR A 27 -4.04 9.65 -9.17
C THR A 27 -5.31 9.82 -8.33
N SER A 28 -5.89 11.02 -8.29
CA SER A 28 -7.17 11.27 -7.60
C SER A 28 -8.31 10.36 -8.10
N ARG A 29 -8.24 9.89 -9.34
CA ARG A 29 -9.28 9.07 -10.00
C ARG A 29 -8.90 7.60 -10.19
N ARG A 30 -7.66 7.20 -9.86
CA ARG A 30 -7.15 5.85 -10.18
C ARG A 30 -6.38 5.23 -9.03
N THR A 31 -6.76 4.01 -8.69
CA THR A 31 -6.06 3.12 -7.77
C THR A 31 -5.50 1.90 -8.51
N THR A 32 -4.49 1.25 -7.93
CA THR A 32 -3.91 0.00 -8.44
C THR A 32 -3.53 -0.92 -7.29
N VAL A 33 -3.67 -2.23 -7.47
CA VAL A 33 -3.12 -3.22 -6.52
C VAL A 33 -1.60 -3.23 -6.68
N SER A 34 -0.87 -3.03 -5.59
CA SER A 34 0.60 -3.04 -5.55
C SER A 34 1.16 -4.37 -5.08
N LYS A 35 0.47 -5.03 -4.16
CA LYS A 35 0.79 -6.39 -3.69
C LYS A 35 -0.50 -7.08 -3.27
N ARG A 36 -0.53 -8.40 -3.41
CA ARG A 36 -1.65 -9.24 -3.00
C ARG A 36 -1.12 -10.55 -2.44
N GLU A 37 -1.78 -11.05 -1.41
CA GLU A 37 -1.58 -12.39 -0.87
C GLU A 37 -2.93 -13.06 -0.61
N MET A 38 -2.98 -14.37 -0.79
CA MET A 38 -4.21 -15.17 -0.71
C MET A 38 -3.99 -16.40 0.16
N GLY A 39 -5.10 -17.01 0.59
CA GLY A 39 -5.06 -18.27 1.35
C GLY A 39 -4.97 -18.07 2.86
N PHE A 40 -5.33 -16.89 3.35
CA PHE A 40 -5.50 -16.67 4.79
C PHE A 40 -6.75 -17.39 5.29
N GLU A 41 -6.71 -17.97 6.49
CA GLU A 41 -7.88 -18.64 7.08
C GLU A 41 -8.91 -17.63 7.57
N THR A 42 -8.44 -16.47 8.05
CA THR A 42 -9.28 -15.42 8.64
C THR A 42 -9.00 -14.05 8.05
N GLU A 43 -10.00 -13.16 8.10
CA GLU A 43 -9.85 -11.76 7.72
C GLU A 43 -8.76 -11.06 8.54
N ALA A 44 -8.71 -11.33 9.85
CA ALA A 44 -7.73 -10.72 10.75
C ALA A 44 -6.29 -11.04 10.37
N GLN A 45 -6.01 -12.29 9.97
CA GLN A 45 -4.68 -12.68 9.46
C GLN A 45 -4.34 -11.94 8.16
N ALA A 46 -5.31 -11.84 7.24
CA ALA A 46 -5.14 -11.12 5.99
C ALA A 46 -4.87 -9.62 6.23
N GLN A 47 -5.62 -9.00 7.14
CA GLN A 47 -5.46 -7.60 7.52
C GLN A 47 -4.09 -7.36 8.17
N ALA A 48 -3.70 -8.18 9.15
CA ALA A 48 -2.42 -8.05 9.84
C ALA A 48 -1.23 -8.19 8.88
N TRP A 49 -1.32 -9.13 7.93
CA TRP A 49 -0.33 -9.25 6.86
C TRP A 49 -0.26 -7.98 6.01
N GLY A 50 -1.42 -7.45 5.59
CA GLY A 50 -1.49 -6.25 4.77
C GLY A 50 -0.92 -5.02 5.47
N GLU A 51 -1.18 -4.84 6.76
CA GLU A 51 -0.66 -3.73 7.57
C GLU A 51 0.85 -3.82 7.75
N LYS A 52 1.37 -5.02 8.06
CA LYS A 52 2.82 -5.25 8.15
C LYS A 52 3.55 -4.90 6.86
N GLU A 53 3.03 -5.35 5.72
CA GLU A 53 3.62 -5.07 4.42
C GLU A 53 3.47 -3.60 4.02
N LEU A 54 2.34 -2.98 4.35
CA LEU A 54 2.06 -1.56 4.09
C LEU A 54 3.14 -0.64 4.68
N GLU A 55 3.65 -0.93 5.88
CA GLU A 55 4.75 -0.16 6.48
C GLU A 55 5.98 -0.09 5.56
N GLY A 56 6.32 -1.21 4.91
CA GLY A 56 7.42 -1.29 3.95
C GLY A 56 7.18 -0.35 2.76
N PHE A 57 5.97 -0.38 2.17
CA PHE A 57 5.61 0.52 1.07
C PHE A 57 5.69 2.00 1.45
N VAL A 58 5.23 2.35 2.66
CA VAL A 58 5.30 3.74 3.15
C VAL A 58 6.75 4.18 3.31
N LYS A 59 7.60 3.37 3.95
CA LYS A 59 9.04 3.65 4.12
C LYS A 59 9.73 3.86 2.77
N THR A 60 9.52 2.96 1.81
CA THR A 60 10.10 3.09 0.46
C THR A 60 9.60 4.34 -0.26
N GLN A 61 8.33 4.73 -0.11
CA GLN A 61 7.85 5.99 -0.72
C GLN A 61 8.48 7.23 -0.06
N VAL A 62 8.66 7.25 1.25
CA VAL A 62 9.31 8.36 1.95
C VAL A 62 10.75 8.53 1.46
N GLU A 63 11.53 7.46 1.40
CA GLU A 63 12.91 7.51 0.91
C GLU A 63 12.99 7.95 -0.56
N ARG A 64 12.09 7.46 -1.42
CA ARG A 64 12.02 7.91 -2.82
C ARG A 64 11.69 9.39 -2.94
N ASN A 65 10.77 9.90 -2.10
CA ASN A 65 10.41 11.31 -2.09
C ASN A 65 11.57 12.18 -1.62
N LYS A 66 12.32 11.75 -0.59
CA LYS A 66 13.54 12.43 -0.13
C LYS A 66 14.58 12.53 -1.23
N ARG A 67 14.90 11.42 -1.90
CA ARG A 67 15.85 11.41 -3.03
C ARG A 67 15.43 12.39 -4.13
N LYS A 68 14.17 12.32 -4.58
CA LYS A 68 13.64 13.26 -5.58
C LYS A 68 13.60 14.72 -5.13
N ALA A 69 13.55 14.99 -3.83
CA ALA A 69 13.63 16.34 -3.30
C ALA A 69 15.07 16.83 -3.28
N ALA A 70 16.04 15.96 -3.01
CA ALA A 70 17.46 16.27 -3.10
C ALA A 70 17.88 16.53 -4.57
N ASP A 71 17.48 15.65 -5.50
CA ASP A 71 17.79 15.81 -6.93
C ASP A 71 17.33 17.18 -7.47
N ARG A 72 16.11 17.61 -7.09
CA ARG A 72 15.57 18.93 -7.48
C ARG A 72 16.34 20.12 -6.91
N LYS A 73 16.99 19.96 -5.74
CA LYS A 73 17.78 21.04 -5.11
C LYS A 73 19.19 21.15 -5.69
N SER A 74 19.70 20.10 -6.32
CA SER A 74 21.04 20.11 -6.94
C SER A 74 21.02 20.58 -8.40
N GLU A 75 19.85 20.70 -9.01
CA GLU A 75 19.66 21.21 -10.37
C GLU A 75 19.41 22.73 -10.42
N ASP A 76 19.26 23.39 -9.27
CA ASP A 76 19.23 24.85 -9.07
C ASP A 76 20.63 25.38 -8.69
#